data_AF-A0A7W7QFW5-F1
#
_entry.id   AF-A0A7W7QFW5-F1
#
_cell.length_a   1.000
_cell.length_b   1.000
_cell.length_c   1.000
_cell.angle_alpha   90.00
_cell.angle_beta   90.00
_cell.angle_gamma   90.00
#
_symmetry.space_group_name_H-M   'P 1'
#
loop_
_entity.id
_entity.type
_entity.pdbx_description
1 polymer ?
#
loop_
_entity_poly.entity_id
_entity_poly.type
_entity_poly.pdbx_seq_one_letter_code
_entity_poly.pdbx_strand_id
1 'polypeptide(L)'
;MTVSLLEMAVSFVLGLLGGVTLQAYLRPLSALIERRARKHWSDPLIVAFERDPSIIWSGEMDWMSFSVYIDDPSRIPAMPIGRAEWMAAARSINAVDAFTTQLKITLQARTEAAVVIERVRVVGHRTIPLDHGMILTRPTGGAELEPRRFEVELDGWGLEPLITWKNLGSDGQDNPPGLKLAAGDVERFHIWATTGYGTDQAMWHEWSLVLDILVEGVKFEYPINDNGQPFVTVAGGGLPHRMNAEGTEWVDFDPDSDTAGS
;
A
#
# COMPACT_ATOMS: atom_id res chain seq x y z
N MET A 1 -17.25 56.37 -54.67
CA MET A 1 -16.12 55.92 -53.82
C MET A 1 -15.64 54.58 -54.36
N THR A 2 -14.61 54.59 -55.19
CA THR A 2 -14.00 53.37 -55.73
C THR A 2 -12.81 53.02 -54.85
N VAL A 3 -13.01 52.11 -53.88
CA VAL A 3 -11.90 51.49 -53.16
C VAL A 3 -11.11 50.67 -54.19
N SER A 4 -9.82 50.95 -54.30
CA SER A 4 -8.96 50.33 -55.31
C SER A 4 -8.81 48.83 -55.02
N LEU A 5 -9.00 48.00 -56.05
CA LEU A 5 -8.76 46.54 -56.01
C LEU A 5 -7.35 46.21 -55.47
N LEU A 6 -6.41 47.15 -55.61
CA LEU A 6 -5.05 47.06 -55.07
C LEU A 6 -5.01 47.11 -53.53
N GLU A 7 -5.84 47.93 -52.89
CA GLU A 7 -5.88 48.07 -51.42
C GLU A 7 -6.47 46.84 -50.74
N MET A 8 -7.50 46.24 -51.35
CA MET A 8 -8.04 44.96 -50.90
C MET A 8 -7.03 43.81 -51.05
N ALA A 9 -6.29 43.76 -52.16
CA ALA A 9 -5.27 42.74 -52.38
C ALA A 9 -4.10 42.87 -51.39
N VAL A 10 -3.65 44.09 -51.10
CA VAL A 10 -2.58 44.34 -50.12
C VAL A 10 -3.01 43.96 -48.70
N SER A 11 -4.25 44.29 -48.31
CA SER A 11 -4.80 43.94 -47.00
C SER A 11 -4.95 42.43 -46.82
N PHE A 12 -5.36 41.71 -47.87
CA PHE A 12 -5.49 40.25 -47.86
C PHE A 12 -4.13 39.55 -47.77
N VAL A 13 -3.12 40.02 -48.50
CA VAL A 13 -1.76 39.48 -48.46
C VAL A 13 -1.09 39.77 -47.11
N LEU A 14 -1.28 40.95 -46.54
CA LEU A 14 -0.78 41.27 -45.19
C LEU A 14 -1.48 40.44 -44.10
N GLY A 15 -2.78 40.18 -44.23
CA GLY A 15 -3.53 39.30 -43.34
C GLY A 15 -3.08 37.83 -43.41
N LEU A 16 -2.81 37.33 -44.63
CA LEU A 16 -2.28 35.98 -44.84
C LEU A 16 -0.84 35.83 -44.34
N LEU A 17 0.03 36.80 -44.64
CA LEU A 17 1.43 36.77 -44.19
C LEU A 17 1.53 36.96 -42.67
N GLY A 18 0.73 37.85 -42.08
CA GLY A 18 0.66 38.04 -40.63
C GLY A 18 0.08 36.82 -39.91
N GLY A 19 -0.99 36.22 -40.45
CA GLY A 19 -1.61 35.03 -39.89
C GLY A 19 -0.72 33.79 -39.93
N VAL A 20 -0.07 33.52 -41.07
CA VAL A 20 0.79 32.35 -41.25
C VAL A 20 2.09 32.45 -40.46
N THR A 21 2.69 33.65 -40.35
CA THR A 21 3.92 33.86 -39.58
C THR A 21 3.67 33.80 -38.07
N LEU A 22 2.58 34.38 -37.59
CA LEU A 22 2.23 34.33 -36.17
C LEU A 22 1.88 32.89 -35.73
N GLN A 23 1.17 32.13 -36.55
CA GLN A 23 0.81 30.75 -36.24
C GLN A 23 2.03 29.81 -36.25
N ALA A 24 3.01 30.04 -37.14
CA ALA A 24 4.28 29.31 -37.16
C ALA A 24 5.15 29.61 -35.93
N TYR A 25 5.14 30.85 -35.44
CA TYR A 25 5.86 31.25 -34.22
C TYR A 25 5.19 30.78 -32.92
N LEU A 26 3.86 30.69 -32.90
CA LEU A 26 3.11 30.25 -31.72
C LEU A 26 3.04 28.73 -31.57
N ARG A 27 3.19 27.95 -32.64
CA ARG A 27 3.21 26.47 -32.59
C ARG A 27 4.24 25.86 -31.63
N PRO A 28 5.52 26.28 -31.61
CA PRO A 28 6.47 25.74 -30.63
C PRO A 28 6.09 26.14 -29.20
N LEU A 29 5.52 27.34 -29.00
CA LEU A 29 5.05 27.79 -27.70
C LEU A 29 3.83 26.99 -27.23
N SER A 30 2.86 26.73 -28.12
CA SER A 30 1.66 25.94 -27.82
C SER A 30 2.02 24.49 -27.56
N ALA A 31 2.93 23.90 -28.33
CA ALA A 31 3.44 22.55 -28.07
C ALA A 31 4.20 22.47 -26.73
N LEU A 32 4.92 23.53 -26.35
CA LEU A 32 5.64 23.59 -25.07
C LEU A 32 4.70 23.83 -23.89
N ILE A 33 3.66 24.65 -24.06
CA ILE A 33 2.56 24.85 -23.10
C ILE A 33 1.77 23.55 -22.96
N GLU A 34 1.42 22.87 -24.04
CA GLU A 34 0.68 21.60 -24.03
C GLU A 34 1.53 20.47 -23.46
N ARG A 35 2.85 20.47 -23.67
CA ARG A 35 3.79 19.54 -23.04
C ARG A 35 3.98 19.82 -21.55
N ARG A 36 3.96 21.10 -21.12
CA ARG A 36 3.97 21.49 -19.70
C ARG A 36 2.62 21.26 -19.03
N ALA A 37 1.51 21.49 -19.72
CA ALA A 37 0.15 21.29 -19.24
C ALA A 37 -0.17 19.80 -19.10
N ARG A 38 0.29 18.95 -20.04
CA ARG A 38 0.25 17.48 -19.87
C ARG A 38 1.09 16.99 -18.68
N LYS A 39 2.22 17.65 -18.40
CA LYS A 39 3.04 17.37 -17.22
C LYS A 39 2.39 17.86 -15.90
N HIS A 40 1.40 18.75 -16.00
CA HIS A 40 0.61 19.28 -14.89
C HIS A 40 -0.84 18.84 -14.95
N TRP A 41 -1.16 17.74 -15.66
CA TRP A 41 -2.42 17.06 -15.42
C TRP A 41 -2.41 16.70 -13.93
N SER A 42 -3.28 17.36 -13.18
CA SER A 42 -3.48 17.10 -11.76
C SER A 42 -3.64 15.60 -11.61
N ASP A 43 -2.81 15.00 -10.76
CA ASP A 43 -2.89 13.58 -10.43
C ASP A 43 -4.36 13.14 -10.37
N PRO A 44 -4.82 12.29 -11.31
CA PRO A 44 -6.24 11.96 -11.44
C PRO A 44 -6.74 11.13 -10.26
N LEU A 45 -5.82 10.60 -9.45
CA LEU A 45 -6.11 9.81 -8.27
C LEU A 45 -5.61 10.51 -7.00
N ILE A 46 -6.30 10.23 -5.91
CA ILE A 46 -5.76 10.37 -4.56
C ILE A 46 -5.47 8.96 -4.10
N VAL A 47 -4.23 8.71 -3.70
CA VAL A 47 -3.82 7.44 -3.10
C VAL A 47 -3.53 7.71 -1.63
N ALA A 48 -4.28 7.05 -0.77
CA ALA A 48 -4.07 7.05 0.68
C ALA A 48 -3.90 5.61 1.16
N PHE A 49 -3.20 5.43 2.27
CA PHE A 49 -3.11 4.14 2.93
C PHE A 49 -3.29 4.30 4.44
N GLU A 50 -3.78 3.24 5.06
CA GLU A 50 -3.95 3.12 6.51
C GLU A 50 -3.21 1.89 7.01
N ARG A 51 -2.60 1.99 8.19
CA ARG A 51 -1.91 0.90 8.90
C ARG A 51 -2.58 0.57 10.23
N ASP A 52 -3.32 1.51 10.83
CA ASP A 52 -3.98 1.30 12.11
C ASP A 52 -5.11 0.27 11.95
N PRO A 53 -4.97 -0.93 12.56
CA PRO A 53 -5.98 -1.99 12.43
C PRO A 53 -7.34 -1.59 13.02
N SER A 54 -7.39 -0.64 13.96
CA SER A 54 -8.66 -0.12 14.48
C SER A 54 -9.46 0.63 13.41
N ILE A 55 -8.76 1.26 12.45
CA ILE A 55 -9.36 1.99 11.32
C ILE A 55 -9.59 1.02 10.16
N ILE A 56 -8.59 0.19 9.82
CA ILE A 56 -8.68 -0.78 8.71
C ILE A 56 -9.94 -1.63 8.85
N TRP A 57 -10.18 -2.12 10.06
CA TRP A 57 -11.23 -3.08 10.37
C TRP A 57 -12.40 -2.49 11.17
N SER A 58 -12.53 -1.16 11.17
CA SER A 58 -13.66 -0.49 11.79
C SER A 58 -14.98 -1.01 11.21
N GLY A 59 -15.86 -1.48 12.08
CA GLY A 59 -17.18 -2.02 11.71
C GLY A 59 -17.19 -3.53 11.43
N GLU A 60 -16.03 -4.17 11.37
CA GLU A 60 -15.92 -5.62 11.24
C GLU A 60 -15.94 -6.31 12.62
N MET A 61 -16.38 -7.56 12.64
CA MET A 61 -16.25 -8.40 13.83
C MET A 61 -14.78 -8.59 14.21
N ASP A 62 -14.55 -8.95 15.47
CA ASP A 62 -13.22 -9.08 16.05
C ASP A 62 -12.56 -10.41 15.75
N TRP A 63 -12.36 -10.66 14.46
CA TRP A 63 -11.83 -11.91 13.90
C TRP A 63 -10.40 -11.78 13.37
N MET A 64 -9.78 -10.61 13.50
CA MET A 64 -8.41 -10.40 13.08
C MET A 64 -7.47 -10.56 14.27
N SER A 65 -6.56 -11.51 14.16
CA SER A 65 -5.46 -11.67 15.11
C SER A 65 -4.32 -10.72 14.75
N PHE A 66 -3.58 -10.28 15.76
CA PHE A 66 -2.44 -9.39 15.59
C PHE A 66 -1.26 -9.89 16.40
N SER A 67 -0.09 -9.83 15.82
CA SER A 67 1.17 -10.20 16.47
C SER A 67 2.13 -9.04 16.39
N VAL A 68 2.83 -8.78 17.48
CA VAL A 68 3.85 -7.72 17.57
C VAL A 68 5.12 -8.25 18.20
N TYR A 69 6.25 -7.70 17.77
CA TYR A 69 7.54 -7.91 18.40
C TYR A 69 7.84 -6.78 19.39
N ILE A 70 8.40 -7.14 20.54
CA ILE A 70 9.00 -6.23 21.51
C ILE A 70 10.47 -6.64 21.75
N ASP A 71 11.32 -5.63 21.90
CA ASP A 71 12.75 -5.79 22.20
C ASP A 71 13.00 -6.25 23.65
N ASP A 72 12.16 -5.79 24.57
CA ASP A 72 12.33 -5.95 26.01
C ASP A 72 11.06 -6.52 26.67
N PRO A 73 11.06 -7.83 27.02
CA PRO A 73 9.94 -8.47 27.71
C PRO A 73 9.55 -7.86 29.05
N SER A 74 10.42 -7.06 29.70
CA SER A 74 10.06 -6.38 30.94
C SER A 74 9.04 -5.24 30.72
N ARG A 75 8.82 -4.83 29.47
CA ARG A 75 7.88 -3.78 29.08
C ARG A 75 6.46 -4.27 28.83
N ILE A 76 6.20 -5.58 28.92
CA ILE A 76 4.88 -6.16 28.65
C ILE A 76 3.84 -5.53 29.58
N PRO A 77 2.90 -4.70 29.08
CA PRO A 77 1.87 -4.12 29.91
C PRO A 77 0.74 -5.14 30.10
N ALA A 78 -0.19 -4.82 31.00
CA ALA A 78 -1.50 -5.46 30.97
C ALA A 78 -2.20 -5.04 29.67
N MET A 79 -2.36 -5.98 28.73
CA MET A 79 -2.90 -5.68 27.41
C MET A 79 -4.43 -5.73 27.43
N PRO A 80 -5.12 -4.68 26.93
CA PRO A 80 -6.57 -4.68 26.78
C PRO A 80 -7.08 -5.79 25.86
N ILE A 81 -8.32 -6.26 26.06
CA ILE A 81 -8.92 -7.26 25.16
C ILE A 81 -9.28 -6.62 23.81
N GLY A 82 -9.79 -5.40 23.80
CA GLY A 82 -10.27 -4.72 22.59
C GLY A 82 -9.16 -4.48 21.57
N ARG A 83 -9.45 -4.70 20.29
CA ARG A 83 -8.47 -4.59 19.19
C ARG A 83 -7.74 -3.25 19.15
N ALA A 84 -8.50 -2.16 19.23
CA ALA A 84 -7.96 -0.81 19.12
C ALA A 84 -7.06 -0.48 20.31
N GLU A 85 -7.54 -0.80 21.52
CA GLU A 85 -6.83 -0.56 22.76
C GLU A 85 -5.59 -1.45 22.90
N TRP A 86 -5.66 -2.71 22.44
CA TRP A 86 -4.52 -3.62 22.41
C TRP A 86 -3.42 -3.09 21.49
N MET A 87 -3.76 -2.67 20.28
CA MET A 87 -2.77 -2.13 19.34
C MET A 87 -2.20 -0.79 19.80
N ALA A 88 -3.02 0.09 20.38
CA ALA A 88 -2.52 1.32 20.99
C ALA A 88 -1.55 1.04 22.15
N ALA A 89 -1.86 0.07 23.02
CA ALA A 89 -0.98 -0.36 24.11
C ALA A 89 0.35 -0.94 23.58
N ALA A 90 0.29 -1.79 22.54
CA ALA A 90 1.48 -2.33 21.88
C ALA A 90 2.37 -1.22 21.30
N ARG A 91 1.78 -0.26 20.59
CA ARG A 91 2.54 0.87 20.02
C ARG A 91 3.13 1.78 21.10
N SER A 92 2.48 1.92 22.27
CA SER A 92 3.00 2.74 23.37
C SER A 92 4.33 2.24 23.96
N ILE A 93 4.65 0.96 23.76
CA ILE A 93 5.91 0.34 24.18
C ILE A 93 6.88 0.13 23.01
N ASN A 94 6.65 0.81 21.88
CA ASN A 94 7.41 0.70 20.63
C ASN A 94 7.39 -0.70 19.99
N ALA A 95 6.30 -1.46 20.18
CA ALA A 95 6.18 -2.74 19.51
C ALA A 95 6.00 -2.56 17.99
N VAL A 96 6.65 -3.41 17.21
CA VAL A 96 6.56 -3.45 15.74
C VAL A 96 5.74 -4.66 15.30
N ASP A 97 5.22 -4.65 14.08
CA ASP A 97 4.41 -5.77 13.58
C ASP A 97 5.25 -7.03 13.46
N ALA A 98 4.67 -8.18 13.86
CA ALA A 98 5.27 -9.50 13.70
C ALA A 98 4.37 -10.37 12.83
N PHE A 99 4.99 -11.21 12.00
CA PHE A 99 4.40 -12.09 11.00
C PHE A 99 3.64 -11.37 9.89
N THR A 100 2.79 -10.39 10.18
CA THR A 100 1.99 -9.69 9.17
C THR A 100 1.90 -8.20 9.48
N THR A 101 2.36 -7.37 8.54
CA THR A 101 1.98 -5.94 8.49
C THR A 101 0.82 -5.78 7.52
N GLN A 102 -0.31 -5.25 8.00
CA GLN A 102 -1.50 -5.03 7.18
C GLN A 102 -1.65 -3.56 6.82
N LEU A 103 -1.83 -3.28 5.54
CA LEU A 103 -2.14 -1.96 5.00
C LEU A 103 -3.48 -2.00 4.27
N LYS A 104 -4.26 -0.93 4.37
CA LYS A 104 -5.46 -0.71 3.56
C LYS A 104 -5.24 0.45 2.61
N ILE A 105 -5.24 0.17 1.33
CA ILE A 105 -5.08 1.18 0.27
C ILE A 105 -6.45 1.70 -0.11
N THR A 106 -6.55 3.02 -0.27
CA THR A 106 -7.73 3.71 -0.77
C THR A 106 -7.31 4.52 -2.00
N LEU A 107 -7.90 4.18 -3.14
CA LEU A 107 -7.82 4.97 -4.36
C LEU A 107 -9.10 5.79 -4.47
N GLN A 108 -8.99 7.10 -4.66
CA GLN A 108 -10.14 7.97 -4.93
C GLN A 108 -9.91 8.73 -6.23
N ALA A 109 -10.86 8.60 -7.15
CA ALA A 109 -10.79 9.29 -8.43
C ALA A 109 -11.23 10.76 -8.28
N ARG A 110 -10.39 11.69 -8.76
CA ARG A 110 -10.74 13.12 -8.85
C ARG A 110 -11.61 13.41 -10.07
N THR A 111 -11.42 12.64 -11.12
CA THR A 111 -12.14 12.72 -12.40
C THR A 111 -12.49 11.31 -12.86
N GLU A 112 -13.43 11.16 -13.79
CA GLU A 112 -13.67 9.85 -14.42
C GLU A 112 -12.38 9.35 -15.08
N ALA A 113 -12.00 8.10 -14.78
CA ALA A 113 -10.78 7.49 -15.28
C ALA A 113 -10.87 5.96 -15.32
N ALA A 114 -10.29 5.37 -16.38
CA ALA A 114 -9.90 3.98 -16.44
C ALA A 114 -8.57 3.78 -15.69
N VAL A 115 -8.60 2.91 -14.69
CA VAL A 115 -7.49 2.67 -13.76
C VAL A 115 -7.12 1.20 -13.80
N VAL A 116 -5.84 0.89 -14.00
CA VAL A 116 -5.31 -0.47 -13.91
C VAL A 116 -4.24 -0.50 -12.85
N ILE A 117 -4.40 -1.37 -11.85
CA ILE A 117 -3.34 -1.67 -10.90
C ILE A 117 -2.36 -2.60 -11.63
N GLU A 118 -1.20 -2.07 -12.05
CA GLU A 118 -0.25 -2.88 -12.81
C GLU A 118 0.50 -3.85 -11.92
N ARG A 119 1.12 -3.31 -10.86
CA ARG A 119 1.98 -4.08 -9.96
C ARG A 119 2.21 -3.35 -8.65
N VAL A 120 2.45 -4.15 -7.62
CA VAL A 120 3.13 -3.71 -6.40
C VAL A 120 4.58 -4.17 -6.50
N ARG A 121 5.52 -3.34 -6.06
CA ARG A 121 6.94 -3.68 -6.00
C ARG A 121 7.52 -3.32 -4.65
N VAL A 122 8.37 -4.18 -4.10
CA VAL A 122 9.25 -3.81 -3.01
C VAL A 122 10.48 -3.11 -3.62
N VAL A 123 10.76 -1.88 -3.17
CA VAL A 123 11.87 -1.04 -3.70
C VAL A 123 13.00 -0.84 -2.70
N GLY A 124 12.80 -1.26 -1.46
CA GLY A 124 13.82 -1.37 -0.43
C GLY A 124 13.45 -2.56 0.44
N HIS A 125 14.41 -3.45 0.67
CA HIS A 125 14.27 -4.60 1.55
C HIS A 125 15.60 -4.88 2.20
N ARG A 126 15.63 -4.85 3.53
CA ARG A 126 16.81 -5.15 4.33
C ARG A 126 16.41 -6.06 5.47
N THR A 127 17.23 -7.07 5.72
CA THR A 127 17.05 -8.00 6.82
C THR A 127 18.14 -7.84 7.87
N ILE A 128 17.77 -7.95 9.14
CA ILE A 128 18.68 -7.89 10.29
C ILE A 128 18.32 -9.05 11.22
N PRO A 129 19.24 -9.98 11.52
CA PRO A 129 18.98 -11.04 12.49
C PRO A 129 18.74 -10.47 13.90
N LEU A 130 17.82 -11.09 14.63
CA LEU A 130 17.47 -10.75 16.02
C LEU A 130 17.82 -11.90 16.95
N ASP A 131 18.59 -11.65 18.00
CA ASP A 131 18.99 -12.64 19.00
C ASP A 131 18.18 -12.57 20.31
N HIS A 132 17.32 -11.56 20.45
CA HIS A 132 16.50 -11.35 21.63
C HIS A 132 15.19 -10.62 21.31
N GLY A 133 14.30 -10.61 22.30
CA GLY A 133 12.97 -10.01 22.25
C GLY A 133 11.89 -11.07 22.46
N MET A 134 10.65 -10.72 22.16
CA MET A 134 9.49 -11.59 22.33
C MET A 134 8.39 -11.22 21.35
N ILE A 135 7.63 -12.22 20.92
CA ILE A 135 6.40 -12.06 20.16
C ILE A 135 5.20 -12.08 21.10
N LEU A 136 4.33 -11.09 20.95
CA LEU A 136 3.06 -10.99 21.64
C LEU A 136 1.93 -11.09 20.63
N THR A 137 1.00 -12.01 20.84
CA THR A 137 -0.17 -12.18 19.98
C THR A 137 -1.45 -11.89 20.72
N ARG A 138 -2.32 -11.14 20.06
CA ARG A 138 -3.74 -11.07 20.36
C ARG A 138 -4.45 -12.10 19.49
N PRO A 139 -4.81 -13.26 20.03
CA PRO A 139 -5.59 -14.23 19.28
C PRO A 139 -7.03 -13.74 19.20
N THR A 140 -7.74 -14.21 18.17
CA THR A 140 -9.17 -14.00 18.00
C THR A 140 -9.85 -15.34 17.72
N GLY A 141 -11.07 -15.51 18.19
CA GLY A 141 -11.91 -16.66 17.82
C GLY A 141 -12.68 -16.38 16.54
N GLY A 142 -12.75 -17.36 15.64
CA GLY A 142 -13.50 -17.27 14.38
C GLY A 142 -12.63 -17.51 13.14
N ALA A 143 -13.26 -17.43 11.97
CA ALA A 143 -12.52 -17.46 10.70
C ALA A 143 -11.92 -16.08 10.43
N GLU A 144 -10.63 -16.02 10.11
CA GLU A 144 -9.95 -14.79 9.75
C GLU A 144 -10.58 -14.17 8.49
N LEU A 145 -10.62 -12.83 8.43
CA LEU A 145 -11.15 -12.13 7.27
C LEU A 145 -10.11 -12.14 6.15
N GLU A 146 -10.49 -12.62 4.97
CA GLU A 146 -9.60 -12.76 3.81
C GLU A 146 -9.97 -11.74 2.70
N PRO A 147 -9.65 -10.44 2.85
CA PRO A 147 -10.04 -9.43 1.86
C PRO A 147 -9.24 -9.57 0.56
N ARG A 148 -9.72 -8.89 -0.49
CA ARG A 148 -8.92 -8.67 -1.71
C ARG A 148 -7.62 -7.95 -1.34
N ARG A 149 -6.48 -8.55 -1.68
CA ARG A 149 -5.18 -8.03 -1.25
C ARG A 149 -4.05 -8.37 -2.21
N PHE A 150 -2.98 -7.59 -2.13
CA PHE A 150 -1.65 -8.10 -2.44
C PHE A 150 -1.05 -8.75 -1.19
N GLU A 151 -0.53 -9.95 -1.34
CA GLU A 151 0.27 -10.64 -0.35
C GLU A 151 1.74 -10.52 -0.76
N VAL A 152 2.56 -9.98 0.14
CA VAL A 152 3.98 -9.68 -0.05
C VAL A 152 4.77 -10.54 0.93
N GLU A 153 5.26 -11.68 0.46
CA GLU A 153 6.07 -12.61 1.26
C GLU A 153 7.51 -12.07 1.34
N LEU A 154 7.90 -11.57 2.52
CA LEU A 154 9.16 -10.86 2.76
C LEU A 154 10.36 -11.79 3.00
N ASP A 155 10.12 -13.05 3.37
CA ASP A 155 11.14 -14.05 3.70
C ASP A 155 11.04 -15.31 2.83
N GLY A 156 10.39 -15.18 1.67
CA GLY A 156 10.33 -16.25 0.68
C GLY A 156 11.73 -16.68 0.22
N TRP A 157 11.81 -17.88 -0.36
CA TRP A 157 13.05 -18.56 -0.74
C TRP A 157 13.91 -17.83 -1.79
N GLY A 158 13.45 -16.71 -2.33
CA GLY A 158 14.11 -15.90 -3.35
C GLY A 158 14.95 -14.74 -2.80
N LEU A 159 15.70 -14.08 -3.68
CA LEU A 159 16.43 -12.84 -3.35
C LEU A 159 15.51 -11.61 -3.25
N GLU A 160 14.30 -11.70 -3.81
CA GLU A 160 13.31 -10.63 -3.82
C GLU A 160 12.01 -11.12 -3.19
N PRO A 161 11.27 -10.26 -2.45
CA PRO A 161 9.96 -10.61 -1.92
C PRO A 161 8.99 -11.07 -3.02
N LEU A 162 8.26 -12.15 -2.76
CA LEU A 162 7.24 -12.65 -3.68
C LEU A 162 5.94 -11.87 -3.47
N ILE A 163 5.34 -11.41 -4.56
CA ILE A 163 4.10 -10.64 -4.51
C ILE A 163 3.02 -11.38 -5.30
N THR A 164 1.89 -11.67 -4.64
CA THR A 164 0.73 -12.31 -5.26
C THR A 164 -0.53 -11.50 -5.00
N TRP A 165 -1.47 -11.52 -5.95
CA TRP A 165 -2.80 -10.94 -5.73
C TRP A 165 -3.77 -12.05 -5.34
N LYS A 166 -4.53 -11.79 -4.27
CA LYS A 166 -5.54 -12.67 -3.68
C LYS A 166 -6.90 -12.01 -3.80
N ASN A 167 -7.85 -12.71 -4.41
CA ASN A 167 -9.25 -12.27 -4.43
C ASN A 167 -10.00 -12.77 -3.20
N LEU A 168 -11.15 -12.15 -2.92
CA LEU A 168 -12.01 -12.52 -1.79
C LEU A 168 -12.41 -14.00 -1.87
N GLY A 169 -12.01 -14.80 -0.89
CA GLY A 169 -12.34 -16.23 -0.81
C GLY A 169 -11.72 -17.09 -1.92
N SER A 170 -10.64 -16.64 -2.57
CA SER A 170 -9.91 -17.40 -3.59
C SER A 170 -8.49 -17.69 -3.12
N ASP A 171 -8.09 -18.97 -3.15
CA ASP A 171 -6.72 -19.40 -2.88
C ASP A 171 -5.78 -19.17 -4.09
N GLY A 172 -6.34 -18.79 -5.24
CA GLY A 172 -5.65 -18.68 -6.52
C GLY A 172 -4.85 -17.38 -6.71
N GLN A 173 -3.83 -17.46 -7.57
CA GLN A 173 -3.08 -16.29 -8.06
C GLN A 173 -3.89 -15.64 -9.20
N ASP A 174 -4.61 -14.58 -8.86
CA ASP A 174 -5.39 -13.81 -9.83
C ASP A 174 -4.60 -12.58 -10.33
N ASN A 175 -4.99 -12.01 -11.47
CA ASN A 175 -4.46 -10.71 -11.88
C ASN A 175 -5.16 -9.59 -11.08
N PRO A 176 -4.44 -8.51 -10.73
CA PRO A 176 -5.08 -7.32 -10.16
C PRO A 176 -6.17 -6.76 -11.10
N PRO A 177 -7.22 -6.14 -10.55
CA PRO A 177 -8.35 -5.69 -11.35
C PRO A 177 -8.01 -4.45 -12.19
N GLY A 178 -8.55 -4.42 -13.41
CA GLY A 178 -8.81 -3.19 -14.15
C GLY A 178 -10.15 -2.61 -13.73
N LEU A 179 -10.21 -1.31 -13.49
CA LEU A 179 -11.33 -0.62 -12.87
C LEU A 179 -11.71 0.60 -13.72
N LYS A 180 -13.00 0.95 -13.72
CA LYS A 180 -13.47 2.24 -14.21
C LYS A 180 -14.06 2.99 -13.03
N LEU A 181 -13.47 4.14 -12.70
CA LEU A 181 -13.88 4.96 -11.56
C LEU A 181 -14.46 6.28 -12.08
N ALA A 182 -15.67 6.63 -11.64
CA ALA A 182 -16.22 7.97 -11.84
C ALA A 182 -15.59 8.98 -10.87
N ALA A 183 -15.81 10.27 -11.12
CA ALA A 183 -15.32 11.31 -10.21
C ALA A 183 -15.96 11.15 -8.81
N GLY A 184 -15.11 11.00 -7.78
CA GLY A 184 -15.52 10.75 -6.41
C GLY A 184 -15.60 9.28 -6.02
N ASP A 185 -15.55 8.35 -6.99
CA ASP A 185 -15.55 6.92 -6.69
C ASP A 185 -14.30 6.53 -5.89
N VAL A 186 -14.49 5.53 -5.02
CA VAL A 186 -13.46 5.02 -4.13
C VAL A 186 -13.30 3.52 -4.35
N GLU A 187 -12.07 3.08 -4.58
CA GLU A 187 -11.70 1.67 -4.53
C GLU A 187 -10.81 1.39 -3.32
N ARG A 188 -11.02 0.24 -2.69
CA ARG A 188 -10.23 -0.23 -1.54
C ARG A 188 -9.77 -1.66 -1.71
N PHE A 189 -8.51 -1.90 -1.35
CA PHE A 189 -7.90 -3.21 -1.27
C PHE A 189 -6.79 -3.20 -0.21
N HIS A 190 -6.30 -4.38 0.16
CA HIS A 190 -5.26 -4.49 1.18
C HIS A 190 -3.89 -4.81 0.57
N ILE A 191 -2.84 -4.52 1.32
CA ILE A 191 -1.49 -5.06 1.10
C ILE A 191 -1.08 -5.68 2.43
N TRP A 192 -0.81 -6.98 2.43
CA TRP A 192 -0.33 -7.70 3.60
C TRP A 192 1.11 -8.13 3.33
N ALA A 193 2.03 -7.61 4.12
CA ALA A 193 3.42 -8.06 4.08
C ALA A 193 3.64 -9.10 5.15
N THR A 194 3.93 -10.32 4.71
CA THR A 194 3.97 -11.51 5.54
C THR A 194 5.41 -12.02 5.70
N THR A 195 5.67 -12.64 6.84
CA THR A 195 6.85 -13.46 7.10
C THR A 195 6.41 -14.81 7.67
N GLY A 196 7.18 -15.86 7.44
CA GLY A 196 6.96 -17.18 8.00
C GLY A 196 7.01 -17.22 9.53
N TYR A 197 6.28 -18.18 10.10
CA TYR A 197 6.34 -18.53 11.51
C TYR A 197 7.51 -19.48 11.85
N GLY A 198 7.97 -20.27 10.86
CA GLY A 198 8.86 -21.42 11.06
C GLY A 198 10.34 -21.20 10.74
N THR A 199 10.87 -19.97 10.88
CA THR A 199 12.33 -19.79 10.79
C THR A 199 12.97 -20.18 12.13
N ASP A 200 14.15 -20.82 12.11
CA ASP A 200 14.90 -21.07 13.36
C ASP A 200 15.46 -19.78 13.98
N GLN A 201 15.50 -18.71 13.18
CA GLN A 201 16.14 -17.44 13.49
C GLN A 201 15.19 -16.30 13.19
N ALA A 202 14.96 -15.44 14.19
CA ALA A 202 14.17 -14.24 14.03
C ALA A 202 14.89 -13.20 13.18
N MET A 203 14.10 -12.51 12.37
CA MET A 203 14.59 -11.54 11.38
C MET A 203 13.72 -10.28 11.42
N TRP A 204 14.39 -9.13 11.45
CA TRP A 204 13.80 -7.82 11.28
C TRP A 204 13.84 -7.43 9.80
N HIS A 205 12.68 -7.27 9.17
CA HIS A 205 12.56 -6.86 7.77
C HIS A 205 12.17 -5.39 7.69
N GLU A 206 13.09 -4.56 7.19
CA GLU A 206 12.80 -3.19 6.78
C GLU A 206 12.37 -3.21 5.31
N TRP A 207 11.23 -2.62 4.98
CA TRP A 207 10.72 -2.64 3.60
C TRP A 207 9.94 -1.39 3.19
N SER A 208 9.93 -1.10 1.90
CA SER A 208 9.13 -0.03 1.29
C SER A 208 8.62 -0.46 -0.06
N LEU A 209 7.44 0.02 -0.44
CA LEU A 209 6.80 -0.41 -1.68
C LEU A 209 6.46 0.75 -2.58
N VAL A 210 6.30 0.45 -3.86
CA VAL A 210 5.73 1.35 -4.86
C VAL A 210 4.56 0.64 -5.52
N LEU A 211 3.43 1.34 -5.56
CA LEU A 211 2.24 0.94 -6.29
C LEU A 211 2.28 1.59 -7.68
N ASP A 212 2.43 0.77 -8.72
CA ASP A 212 2.41 1.22 -10.10
C ASP A 212 0.98 1.11 -10.65
N ILE A 213 0.45 2.25 -11.12
CA ILE A 213 -0.91 2.35 -11.64
C ILE A 213 -0.87 2.96 -13.03
N LEU A 214 -1.63 2.40 -13.97
CA LEU A 214 -1.97 3.06 -15.22
C LEU A 214 -3.30 3.80 -15.05
N VAL A 215 -3.31 5.09 -15.39
CA VAL A 215 -4.53 5.89 -15.48
C VAL A 215 -4.65 6.43 -16.89
N GLU A 216 -5.69 6.02 -17.62
CA GLU A 216 -5.88 6.38 -19.04
C GLU A 216 -4.63 6.08 -19.91
N GLY A 217 -3.95 4.97 -19.60
CA GLY A 217 -2.71 4.55 -20.29
C GLY A 217 -1.44 5.31 -19.88
N VAL A 218 -1.52 6.22 -18.91
CA VAL A 218 -0.36 6.94 -18.34
C VAL A 218 0.06 6.27 -17.03
N LYS A 219 1.35 5.95 -16.90
CA LYS A 219 1.89 5.33 -15.69
C LYS A 219 2.14 6.33 -14.59
N PHE A 220 1.69 6.00 -13.39
CA PHE A 220 1.94 6.68 -12.13
C PHE A 220 2.59 5.71 -11.14
N GLU A 221 3.49 6.23 -10.30
CA GLU A 221 4.16 5.46 -9.25
C GLU A 221 3.86 6.13 -7.92
N TYR A 222 3.25 5.38 -7.00
CA TYR A 222 2.89 5.87 -5.67
C TYR A 222 3.77 5.17 -4.62
N PRO A 223 4.77 5.87 -4.05
CA PRO A 223 5.55 5.35 -2.94
C PRO A 223 4.65 5.17 -1.71
N ILE A 224 4.77 4.01 -1.07
CA ILE A 224 4.07 3.69 0.17
C ILE A 224 5.14 3.25 1.17
N ASN A 225 5.23 4.01 2.26
CA ASN A 225 6.24 3.88 3.31
C ASN A 225 5.67 4.42 4.62
N ASP A 226 6.31 4.16 5.75
CA ASP A 226 5.89 4.63 7.07
C ASP A 226 6.40 6.06 7.31
N ASN A 227 5.68 7.06 6.81
CA ASN A 227 5.99 8.48 7.03
C ASN A 227 7.42 8.88 6.61
N GLY A 228 7.88 8.34 5.48
CA GLY A 228 9.24 8.54 4.97
C GLY A 228 10.27 7.53 5.46
N GLN A 229 9.90 6.60 6.34
CA GLN A 229 10.73 5.49 6.80
C GLN A 229 10.24 4.16 6.21
N PRO A 230 11.08 3.12 6.11
CA PRO A 230 10.59 1.79 5.78
C PRO A 230 9.64 1.27 6.86
N PHE A 231 8.66 0.48 6.44
CA PHE A 231 7.92 -0.38 7.36
C PHE A 231 8.84 -1.43 7.98
N VAL A 232 8.43 -1.94 9.13
CA VAL A 232 9.11 -3.04 9.82
C VAL A 232 8.12 -4.16 10.06
N THR A 233 8.50 -5.36 9.62
CA THR A 233 7.83 -6.63 9.97
C THR A 233 8.88 -7.58 10.54
N VAL A 234 8.58 -8.24 11.67
CA VAL A 234 9.48 -9.22 12.30
C VAL A 234 9.00 -10.65 12.03
N ALA A 235 9.89 -11.50 11.52
CA ALA A 235 9.76 -12.94 11.55
C ALA A 235 10.15 -13.44 12.95
N GLY A 236 9.25 -14.13 13.63
CA GLY A 236 9.38 -14.49 15.05
C GLY A 236 10.25 -15.70 15.38
N GLY A 237 10.98 -16.25 14.40
CA GLY A 237 11.71 -17.51 14.54
C GLY A 237 12.60 -17.64 15.78
N GLY A 238 12.42 -18.71 16.56
CA GLY A 238 13.22 -18.99 17.75
C GLY A 238 13.06 -17.99 18.92
N LEU A 239 12.22 -16.95 18.78
CA LEU A 239 11.90 -16.05 19.89
C LEU A 239 10.79 -16.64 20.76
N PRO A 240 10.78 -16.34 22.07
CA PRO A 240 9.62 -16.61 22.91
C PRO A 240 8.36 -15.97 22.33
N HIS A 241 7.26 -16.73 22.31
CA HIS A 241 5.98 -16.28 21.80
C HIS A 241 4.93 -16.44 22.90
N ARG A 242 4.19 -15.37 23.18
CA ARG A 242 3.07 -15.37 24.13
C ARG A 242 1.79 -14.89 23.49
N MET A 243 0.67 -15.46 23.92
CA MET A 243 -0.66 -14.99 23.56
C MET A 243 -1.44 -14.57 24.79
N ASN A 244 -2.39 -13.65 24.62
CA ASN A 244 -3.33 -13.27 25.66
C ASN A 244 -4.75 -13.25 25.09
N ALA A 245 -5.46 -14.37 25.21
CA ALA A 245 -6.79 -14.56 24.62
C ALA A 245 -7.92 -13.88 25.42
N GLU A 246 -7.76 -13.77 26.74
CA GLU A 246 -8.82 -13.32 27.65
C GLU A 246 -8.54 -11.97 28.32
N GLY A 247 -7.45 -11.30 27.97
CA GLY A 247 -6.98 -10.05 28.59
C GLY A 247 -6.48 -10.19 30.04
N THR A 248 -6.36 -11.42 30.54
CA THR A 248 -6.10 -11.71 31.96
C THR A 248 -4.70 -12.24 32.19
N GLU A 249 -4.27 -13.24 31.42
CA GLU A 249 -2.97 -13.88 31.58
C GLU A 249 -2.28 -14.14 30.24
N TRP A 250 -0.95 -13.99 30.24
CA TRP A 250 -0.13 -14.38 29.11
C TRP A 250 0.19 -15.86 29.20
N VAL A 251 -0.09 -16.58 28.12
CA VAL A 251 0.25 -18.00 27.98
C VAL A 251 1.33 -18.12 26.93
N ASP A 252 2.36 -18.93 27.22
CA ASP A 252 3.39 -19.26 26.23
C ASP A 252 2.72 -20.03 25.08
N PHE A 253 2.94 -19.55 23.85
CA PHE A 253 2.47 -20.21 22.63
C PHE A 253 3.58 -21.12 22.12
N ASP A 254 3.25 -22.39 21.97
CA ASP A 254 4.10 -23.37 21.32
C ASP A 254 3.54 -23.63 19.91
N PRO A 255 4.15 -23.11 18.84
CA PRO A 255 3.68 -23.29 17.46
C PRO A 255 3.70 -24.77 17.02
N ASP A 256 4.46 -25.64 17.69
CA ASP A 256 4.56 -27.06 17.36
C ASP A 256 3.49 -27.92 18.08
N SER A 257 2.81 -27.35 19.09
CA SER A 257 1.84 -28.08 19.93
C SER A 257 0.58 -28.55 19.20
N ASP A 258 0.25 -27.95 18.05
CA ASP A 258 -0.88 -28.36 17.19
C ASP A 258 -0.61 -29.63 16.36
N THR A 259 0.62 -30.17 16.36
CA THR A 259 0.93 -31.44 15.67
C THR A 259 0.70 -32.71 16.50
N ALA A 260 0.27 -32.58 17.76
CA ALA A 260 0.07 -33.72 18.67
C ALA A 260 -1.42 -34.10 18.91
N GLY A 261 -2.37 -33.49 18.18
CA GLY A 261 -3.80 -33.61 18.47
C GLY A 261 -4.70 -33.73 17.25
N SER A 262 -4.43 -34.67 16.34
CA SER A 262 -5.41 -35.15 15.35
C SER A 262 -5.42 -36.66 15.26
#